data_AF-Q8TYZ1-F1
#
_entry.id   AF-Q8TYZ1-F1
#
_cell.length_a   1.000
_cell.length_b   1.000
_cell.length_c   1.000
_cell.angle_alpha   90.00
_cell.angle_beta   90.00
_cell.angle_gamma   90.00
#
_symmetry.space_group_name_H-M   'P 1'
#
loop_
_entity.id
_entity.type
_entity.pdbx_description
1 polymer ?
#
loop_
_entity_poly.entity_id
_entity_poly.type
_entity_poly.pdbx_seq_one_letter_code
_entity_poly.pdbx_strand_id
1 'polypeptide(L)'
;MAKYEHMMECLGKTPVRVIWKDGDVEVRAEGDPMIERCPLMRRREGFSKLTREAAERHVLNKVNEVGMFTPKRRIRSCRRYTPFGVSETLMTCLQHRLIDAAVIVSDCAGTVVTDKPAIVQGLCGEISGIRDTDPIPEVVDRLEDSGCSVLGRIDQREGVEIALEEGRRFVAVTVADAGDAEAIREEFGDDVLIAAVHTTGTDEEDAERLVQYCDIITGCASKAVRRAAGRRYILKVGSRVPVYGITPAGAEALWLNVRELLGNLKLEVRHLG
;
A
#
# COMPACT_ATOMS: atom_id res chain seq x y z
N MET A 1 21.57 -23.91 2.02
CA MET A 1 21.06 -23.04 3.11
C MET A 1 20.29 -21.94 2.44
N ALA A 2 18.99 -21.86 2.70
CA ALA A 2 18.14 -20.86 2.08
C ALA A 2 18.33 -19.54 2.85
N LYS A 3 18.67 -18.48 2.13
CA LYS A 3 18.84 -17.13 2.67
C LYS A 3 18.08 -16.19 1.75
N TYR A 4 17.21 -15.38 2.32
CA TYR A 4 16.47 -14.34 1.63
C TYR A 4 16.70 -13.01 2.32
N GLU A 5 16.80 -11.98 1.51
CA GLU A 5 17.11 -10.62 1.92
C GLU A 5 16.05 -9.66 1.43
N HIS A 6 15.70 -8.72 2.31
CA HIS A 6 14.66 -7.75 2.04
C HIS A 6 15.07 -6.40 2.63
N MET A 7 14.63 -5.33 1.97
CA MET A 7 14.79 -3.96 2.42
C MET A 7 13.43 -3.28 2.45
N MET A 8 13.11 -2.67 3.59
CA MET A 8 11.87 -1.92 3.73
C MET A 8 12.10 -0.57 4.39
N GLU A 9 11.09 0.29 4.28
CA GLU A 9 10.99 1.52 5.02
C GLU A 9 9.78 1.48 5.95
N CYS A 10 9.99 1.78 7.23
CA CYS A 10 8.91 1.95 8.19
C CYS A 10 9.18 3.12 9.14
N LEU A 11 8.21 3.46 10.00
CA LEU A 11 8.36 4.46 11.08
C LEU A 11 9.13 5.73 10.69
N GLY A 12 8.65 6.46 9.68
CA GLY A 12 9.31 7.70 9.24
C GLY A 12 10.44 7.46 8.24
N LYS A 13 10.24 6.49 7.34
CA LYS A 13 11.21 6.09 6.31
C LYS A 13 12.55 5.59 6.88
N THR A 14 12.54 5.02 8.08
CA THR A 14 13.70 4.28 8.59
C THR A 14 13.94 3.07 7.70
N PRO A 15 15.11 2.96 7.05
CA PRO A 15 15.46 1.77 6.28
C PRO A 15 15.77 0.62 7.23
N VAL A 16 15.13 -0.52 7.00
CA VAL A 16 15.29 -1.73 7.79
C VAL A 16 15.61 -2.89 6.86
N ARG A 17 16.78 -3.49 7.05
CA ARG A 17 17.18 -4.73 6.41
C ARG A 17 16.62 -5.90 7.20
N VAL A 18 16.04 -6.86 6.49
CA VAL A 18 15.57 -8.12 7.06
C VAL A 18 16.22 -9.27 6.31
N ILE A 19 16.84 -10.19 7.06
CA ILE A 19 17.44 -11.40 6.50
C ILE A 19 16.73 -12.59 7.14
N TRP A 20 16.10 -13.41 6.31
CA TRP A 20 15.64 -14.72 6.72
C TRP A 20 16.70 -15.76 6.32
N LYS A 21 17.10 -16.61 7.26
CA LYS A 21 18.07 -17.69 7.00
C LYS A 21 17.75 -18.93 7.83
N ASP A 22 17.47 -20.03 7.14
CA ASP A 22 17.27 -21.36 7.73
C ASP A 22 16.31 -21.38 8.95
N GLY A 23 15.27 -20.54 8.93
CA GLY A 23 14.26 -20.44 9.98
C GLY A 23 14.45 -19.29 10.97
N ASP A 24 15.62 -18.64 10.98
CA ASP A 24 15.92 -17.47 11.79
C ASP A 24 15.70 -16.17 11.02
N VAL A 25 15.33 -15.11 11.73
CA VAL A 25 15.12 -13.76 11.17
C VAL A 25 15.98 -12.75 11.88
N GLU A 26 16.84 -12.07 11.13
CA GLU A 26 17.59 -10.91 11.60
C GLU A 26 16.94 -9.63 11.06
N VAL A 27 16.72 -8.66 11.95
CA VAL A 27 16.15 -7.35 11.62
C VAL A 27 17.13 -6.28 12.08
N ARG A 28 17.55 -5.39 11.18
CA ARG A 28 18.53 -4.33 11.48
C ARG A 28 18.13 -3.02 10.81
N ALA A 29 18.02 -1.94 11.58
CA ALA A 29 17.80 -0.60 11.05
C ALA A 29 19.15 -0.03 10.54
N GLU A 30 19.19 0.38 9.28
CA GLU A 30 20.41 0.87 8.61
C GLU A 30 20.55 2.40 8.65
N GLY A 31 19.55 3.10 9.20
CA GLY A 31 19.53 4.56 9.23
C GLY A 31 18.56 5.09 10.28
N ASP A 32 18.59 6.41 10.48
CA ASP A 32 17.68 7.08 11.39
C ASP A 32 16.35 7.44 10.70
N PRO A 33 15.24 7.52 11.45
CA PRO A 33 13.98 8.01 10.92
C PRO A 33 14.12 9.46 10.41
N MET A 34 13.53 9.76 9.25
CA MET A 34 13.47 11.12 8.69
C MET A 34 12.59 12.07 9.51
N ILE A 35 11.73 11.54 10.36
CA ILE A 35 10.82 12.30 11.22
C ILE A 35 10.80 11.72 12.63
N GLU A 36 10.75 12.59 13.64
CA GLU A 36 10.77 12.13 15.03
C GLU A 36 9.41 11.59 15.52
N ARG A 37 8.31 11.98 14.86
CA ARG A 37 6.93 11.67 15.27
C ARG A 37 6.00 11.49 14.07
N CYS A 38 5.21 10.42 14.07
CA CYS A 38 4.16 10.16 13.09
C CYS A 38 2.80 10.00 13.77
N PRO A 39 1.78 10.84 13.47
CA PRO A 39 0.45 10.74 14.06
C PRO A 39 -0.24 9.38 13.83
N LEU A 40 0.05 8.72 12.71
CA LEU A 40 -0.47 7.38 12.40
C LEU A 40 0.11 6.34 13.35
N MET A 41 1.44 6.29 13.45
CA MET A 41 2.15 5.29 14.25
C MET A 41 1.87 5.45 15.75
N ARG A 42 1.73 6.69 16.24
CA ARG A 42 1.30 6.93 17.63
C ARG A 42 -0.07 6.33 17.93
N ARG A 43 -1.01 6.36 16.99
CA ARG A 43 -2.36 5.80 17.19
C ARG A 43 -2.40 4.29 16.99
N ARG A 44 -1.76 3.80 15.93
CA ARG A 44 -1.84 2.39 15.53
C ARG A 44 -0.98 1.49 16.40
N GLU A 45 0.23 1.96 16.74
CA GLU A 45 1.26 1.17 17.42
C GLU A 45 1.69 1.77 18.76
N GLY A 46 1.20 2.95 19.13
CA GLY A 46 1.53 3.59 20.42
C GLY A 46 2.88 4.32 20.49
N PHE A 47 3.61 4.43 19.38
CA PHE A 47 4.94 5.08 19.40
C PHE A 47 4.86 6.59 19.65
N SER A 48 5.48 7.06 20.74
CA SER A 48 5.60 8.49 21.07
C SER A 48 6.78 9.19 20.39
N LYS A 49 7.85 8.44 20.10
CA LYS A 49 9.03 8.86 19.33
C LYS A 49 9.43 7.72 18.38
N LEU A 50 9.85 8.08 17.17
CA LEU A 50 10.38 7.12 16.20
C LEU A 50 11.89 7.00 16.41
N THR A 51 12.40 5.77 16.52
CA THR A 51 13.81 5.44 16.69
C THR A 51 14.14 4.17 15.90
N ARG A 52 15.43 3.88 15.74
CA ARG A 52 15.92 2.65 15.10
C ARG A 52 15.36 1.39 15.78
N GLU A 53 15.44 1.35 17.10
CA GLU A 53 14.98 0.21 17.92
C GLU A 53 13.46 0.05 17.85
N ALA A 54 12.72 1.17 17.74
CA ALA A 54 11.29 1.12 17.52
C ALA A 54 10.95 0.52 16.15
N ALA A 55 11.73 0.84 15.11
CA ALA A 55 11.54 0.31 13.76
C ALA A 55 11.85 -1.19 13.70
N GLU A 56 12.98 -1.63 14.26
CA GLU A 56 13.35 -3.04 14.35
C GLU A 56 12.30 -3.86 15.09
N ARG A 57 11.88 -3.39 16.27
CA ARG A 57 10.82 -4.05 17.06
C ARG A 57 9.49 -4.08 16.30
N HIS A 58 9.13 -3.02 15.59
CA HIS A 58 7.90 -2.98 14.80
C HIS A 58 7.93 -4.04 13.69
N VAL A 59 9.04 -4.14 12.96
CA VAL A 59 9.21 -5.15 11.91
C VAL A 59 9.21 -6.56 12.50
N LEU A 60 9.93 -6.80 13.60
CA LEU A 60 9.95 -8.09 14.29
C LEU A 60 8.55 -8.51 14.78
N ASN A 61 7.74 -7.56 15.27
CA ASN A 61 6.35 -7.85 15.61
C ASN A 61 5.55 -8.32 14.39
N LYS A 62 5.76 -7.74 13.21
CA LYS A 62 5.08 -8.18 11.97
C LYS A 62 5.59 -9.52 11.45
N VAL A 63 6.89 -9.81 11.58
CA VAL A 63 7.44 -11.14 11.35
C VAL A 63 6.68 -12.17 12.21
N ASN A 64 6.50 -11.89 13.50
CA ASN A 64 5.81 -12.80 14.43
C ASN A 64 4.28 -12.89 14.20
N GLU A 65 3.61 -11.77 13.92
CA GLU A 65 2.15 -11.70 13.78
C GLU A 65 1.63 -12.26 12.46
N VAL A 66 2.36 -12.01 11.37
CA VAL A 66 1.89 -12.30 10.01
C VAL A 66 2.90 -13.03 9.14
N GLY A 67 4.06 -13.41 9.68
CA GLY A 67 5.11 -14.08 8.93
C GLY A 67 5.78 -13.18 7.89
N MET A 68 5.76 -11.86 8.06
CA MET A 68 6.39 -10.90 7.14
C MET A 68 7.85 -11.28 6.90
N PHE A 69 8.31 -11.30 5.65
CA PHE A 69 9.68 -11.71 5.25
C PHE A 69 10.04 -13.16 5.57
N THR A 70 9.07 -14.08 5.63
CA THR A 70 9.32 -15.50 5.93
C THR A 70 8.49 -16.43 5.03
N PRO A 71 8.88 -17.71 4.88
CA PRO A 71 8.05 -18.71 4.21
C PRO A 71 6.64 -18.87 4.82
N LYS A 72 6.44 -18.46 6.07
CA LYS A 72 5.14 -18.52 6.78
C LYS A 72 4.25 -17.30 6.53
N ARG A 73 4.59 -16.45 5.55
CA ARG A 73 3.83 -15.24 5.24
C ARG A 73 2.34 -15.50 5.11
N ARG A 74 1.52 -14.78 5.87
CA ARG A 74 0.06 -14.86 5.79
C ARG A 74 -0.45 -14.04 4.61
N ILE A 75 -0.69 -14.70 3.47
CA ILE A 75 -1.07 -14.02 2.22
C ILE A 75 -2.50 -13.49 2.18
N ARG A 76 -3.39 -13.88 3.11
CA ARG A 76 -4.81 -13.47 3.13
C ARG A 76 -5.20 -12.80 4.45
N SER A 77 -6.01 -11.75 4.36
CA SER A 77 -6.66 -11.08 5.50
C SER A 77 -7.92 -10.35 5.02
N CYS A 78 -8.95 -10.28 5.86
CA CYS A 78 -10.09 -9.37 5.64
C CYS A 78 -10.14 -8.25 6.70
N ARG A 79 -9.10 -8.18 7.56
CA ARG A 79 -9.04 -7.19 8.64
C ARG A 79 -8.71 -5.83 8.05
N ARG A 80 -9.55 -4.83 8.32
CA ARG A 80 -9.24 -3.43 8.06
C ARG A 80 -8.30 -2.90 9.14
N TYR A 81 -7.14 -2.38 8.75
CA TYR A 81 -6.13 -1.83 9.64
C TYR A 81 -6.30 -0.32 9.79
N THR A 82 -6.75 0.32 8.72
CA THR A 82 -7.16 1.72 8.73
C THR A 82 -8.54 1.88 8.06
N PRO A 83 -9.30 2.94 8.37
CA PRO A 83 -10.57 3.16 7.68
C PRO A 83 -10.38 3.44 6.18
N PHE A 84 -9.41 4.27 5.82
CA PHE A 84 -9.32 4.86 4.48
C PHE A 84 -8.01 4.55 3.76
N GLY A 85 -7.27 3.53 4.17
CA GLY A 85 -6.01 3.17 3.53
C GLY A 85 -6.23 2.72 2.09
N VAL A 86 -5.16 2.79 1.30
CA VAL A 86 -5.21 2.38 -0.12
C VAL A 86 -5.56 0.90 -0.23
N SER A 87 -4.94 0.03 0.57
CA SER A 87 -5.26 -1.40 0.60
C SER A 87 -6.72 -1.68 0.94
N GLU A 88 -7.31 -0.99 1.94
CA GLU A 88 -8.73 -1.13 2.25
C GLU A 88 -9.63 -0.62 1.11
N THR A 89 -9.20 0.45 0.44
CA THR A 89 -9.92 1.02 -0.71
C THR A 89 -9.91 0.04 -1.88
N LEU A 90 -8.74 -0.48 -2.26
CA LEU A 90 -8.59 -1.46 -3.34
C LEU A 90 -9.32 -2.77 -3.03
N MET A 91 -9.25 -3.26 -1.79
CA MET A 91 -10.04 -4.41 -1.34
C MET A 91 -11.54 -4.18 -1.59
N THR A 92 -12.06 -3.00 -1.25
CA THR A 92 -13.48 -2.67 -1.46
C THR A 92 -13.81 -2.55 -2.95
N CYS A 93 -12.92 -1.93 -3.74
CA CYS A 93 -13.11 -1.78 -5.18
C CYS A 93 -13.19 -3.15 -5.87
N LEU A 94 -12.33 -4.11 -5.49
CA LEU A 94 -12.40 -5.48 -6.00
C LEU A 94 -13.68 -6.19 -5.56
N GLN A 95 -14.11 -6.04 -4.29
CA GLN A 95 -15.34 -6.66 -3.78
C GLN A 95 -16.59 -6.23 -4.56
N HIS A 96 -16.64 -4.96 -4.93
CA HIS A 96 -17.76 -4.36 -5.67
C HIS A 96 -17.52 -4.30 -7.19
N ARG A 97 -16.42 -4.88 -7.68
CA ARG A 97 -16.02 -4.91 -9.11
C ARG A 97 -15.94 -3.52 -9.75
N LEU A 98 -15.52 -2.51 -8.98
CA LEU A 98 -15.14 -1.21 -9.52
C LEU A 98 -13.81 -1.31 -10.30
N ILE A 99 -12.92 -2.21 -9.88
CA ILE A 99 -11.68 -2.58 -10.57
C ILE A 99 -11.66 -4.10 -10.79
N ASP A 100 -10.98 -4.54 -11.85
CA ASP A 100 -10.89 -5.95 -12.25
C ASP A 100 -9.70 -6.68 -11.59
N ALA A 101 -8.63 -5.96 -11.29
CA ALA A 101 -7.42 -6.45 -10.64
C ALA A 101 -6.67 -5.32 -9.91
N ALA A 102 -5.78 -5.71 -9.00
CA ALA A 102 -4.85 -4.83 -8.32
C ALA A 102 -3.41 -5.33 -8.53
N VAL A 103 -2.51 -4.41 -8.89
CA VAL A 103 -1.07 -4.58 -9.01
C VAL A 103 -0.43 -3.94 -7.79
N ILE A 104 0.18 -4.77 -6.95
CA ILE A 104 0.67 -4.39 -5.64
C ILE A 104 2.08 -4.92 -5.40
N VAL A 105 2.83 -4.22 -4.55
CA VAL A 105 4.13 -4.69 -4.06
C VAL A 105 3.93 -5.48 -2.75
N SER A 106 4.54 -6.66 -2.68
CA SER A 106 4.50 -7.57 -1.55
C SER A 106 5.89 -7.98 -1.11
N ASP A 107 6.07 -8.13 0.21
CA ASP A 107 7.20 -8.87 0.73
C ASP A 107 7.18 -10.32 0.24
N CYS A 108 8.36 -10.90 0.03
CA CYS A 108 8.56 -12.29 -0.40
C CYS A 108 8.10 -12.63 -1.82
N ALA A 109 7.64 -11.66 -2.62
CA ALA A 109 7.06 -11.91 -3.95
C ALA A 109 7.33 -10.81 -4.99
N GLY A 110 7.72 -9.59 -4.58
CA GLY A 110 7.87 -8.46 -5.51
C GLY A 110 6.51 -7.92 -5.93
N THR A 111 6.29 -7.73 -7.23
CA THR A 111 4.98 -7.36 -7.78
C THR A 111 4.05 -8.57 -7.84
N VAL A 112 2.81 -8.36 -7.39
CA VAL A 112 1.72 -9.33 -7.44
C VAL A 112 0.52 -8.70 -8.12
N VAL A 113 -0.01 -9.38 -9.14
CA VAL A 113 -1.29 -9.08 -9.78
C VAL A 113 -2.36 -9.99 -9.19
N THR A 114 -3.45 -9.41 -8.69
CA THR A 114 -4.52 -10.20 -8.08
C THR A 114 -5.88 -9.56 -8.22
N ASP A 115 -6.91 -10.38 -8.40
CA ASP A 115 -8.32 -9.98 -8.32
C ASP A 115 -8.96 -10.35 -6.96
N LYS A 116 -8.16 -10.84 -6.01
CA LYS A 116 -8.65 -11.35 -4.72
C LYS A 116 -8.55 -10.25 -3.64
N PRO A 117 -9.69 -9.72 -3.13
CA PRO A 117 -9.66 -8.67 -2.11
C PRO A 117 -8.86 -9.05 -0.85
N ALA A 118 -9.01 -10.30 -0.40
CA ALA A 118 -8.34 -10.79 0.79
C ALA A 118 -6.81 -10.89 0.62
N ILE A 119 -6.32 -11.07 -0.61
CA ILE A 119 -4.87 -11.10 -0.90
C ILE A 119 -4.31 -9.69 -0.84
N VAL A 120 -4.96 -8.72 -1.50
CA VAL A 120 -4.58 -7.30 -1.39
C VAL A 120 -4.44 -6.87 0.06
N GLN A 121 -5.42 -7.19 0.90
CA GLN A 121 -5.40 -6.79 2.29
C GLN A 121 -4.41 -7.61 3.15
N GLY A 122 -4.21 -8.90 2.82
CA GLY A 122 -3.24 -9.77 3.51
C GLY A 122 -1.79 -9.37 3.25
N LEU A 123 -1.49 -8.94 2.02
CA LEU A 123 -0.18 -8.47 1.63
C LEU A 123 0.02 -7.02 2.08
N CYS A 124 -0.81 -6.06 1.66
CA CYS A 124 -0.52 -4.64 1.83
C CYS A 124 -1.04 -4.01 3.13
N GLY A 125 -2.01 -4.62 3.83
CA GLY A 125 -2.69 -3.99 4.97
C GLY A 125 -1.77 -3.63 6.15
N GLU A 126 -0.70 -4.41 6.34
CA GLU A 126 0.25 -4.25 7.46
C GLU A 126 1.61 -3.70 7.01
N ILE A 127 1.86 -3.64 5.70
CA ILE A 127 3.13 -3.21 5.12
C ILE A 127 3.18 -1.67 5.08
N SER A 128 4.39 -1.13 5.29
CA SER A 128 4.68 0.30 5.11
C SER A 128 5.16 0.55 3.67
N GLY A 129 6.47 0.47 3.41
CA GLY A 129 7.01 0.49 2.04
C GLY A 129 8.10 -0.55 1.88
N ILE A 130 8.08 -1.30 0.78
CA ILE A 130 9.14 -2.26 0.41
C ILE A 130 10.05 -1.57 -0.61
N ARG A 131 11.35 -1.59 -0.37
CA ARG A 131 12.36 -1.10 -1.32
C ARG A 131 12.92 -2.21 -2.18
N ASP A 132 13.13 -3.37 -1.57
CA ASP A 132 13.68 -4.54 -2.22
C ASP A 132 13.22 -5.80 -1.49
N THR A 133 13.09 -6.91 -2.21
CA THR A 133 12.59 -8.16 -1.63
C THR A 133 12.97 -9.36 -2.49
N ASP A 134 13.63 -10.34 -1.87
CA ASP A 134 13.81 -11.64 -2.51
C ASP A 134 12.46 -12.40 -2.58
N PRO A 135 12.15 -13.06 -3.71
CA PRO A 135 11.05 -13.98 -3.78
C PRO A 135 11.33 -15.24 -2.94
N ILE A 136 10.40 -15.58 -2.06
CA ILE A 136 10.46 -16.83 -1.28
C ILE A 136 9.53 -17.85 -1.97
N PRO A 137 10.04 -18.97 -2.50
CA PRO A 137 9.27 -19.93 -3.29
C PRO A 137 7.96 -20.36 -2.62
N GLU A 138 7.98 -20.68 -1.32
CA GLU A 138 6.78 -21.12 -0.61
C GLU A 138 5.69 -20.04 -0.49
N VAL A 139 6.07 -18.76 -0.62
CA VAL A 139 5.10 -17.65 -0.66
C VAL A 139 4.60 -17.46 -2.08
N VAL A 140 5.50 -17.50 -3.07
CA VAL A 140 5.18 -17.39 -4.50
C VAL A 140 4.21 -18.50 -4.91
N ASP A 141 4.53 -19.77 -4.61
CA ASP A 141 3.69 -20.93 -4.94
C ASP A 141 2.27 -20.77 -4.38
N ARG A 142 2.12 -20.32 -3.13
CA ARG A 142 0.80 -20.10 -2.50
C ARG A 142 0.01 -18.96 -3.13
N LEU A 143 0.68 -17.96 -3.69
CA LEU A 143 0.05 -16.86 -4.42
C LEU A 143 -0.40 -17.33 -5.81
N GLU A 144 0.46 -18.05 -6.54
CA GLU A 144 0.14 -18.63 -7.84
C GLU A 144 -0.99 -19.67 -7.75
N ASP A 145 -0.97 -20.55 -6.75
CA ASP A 145 -2.06 -21.49 -6.43
C ASP A 145 -3.38 -20.77 -6.11
N SER A 146 -3.30 -19.51 -5.67
CA SER A 146 -4.47 -18.66 -5.44
C SER A 146 -4.95 -17.89 -6.69
N GLY A 147 -4.29 -18.11 -7.84
CA GLY A 147 -4.57 -17.46 -9.12
C GLY A 147 -4.02 -16.03 -9.22
N CYS A 148 -2.89 -15.75 -8.56
CA CYS A 148 -2.18 -14.48 -8.71
C CYS A 148 -1.00 -14.65 -9.67
N SER A 149 -0.67 -13.59 -10.40
CA SER A 149 0.53 -13.52 -11.22
C SER A 149 1.63 -12.81 -10.43
N VAL A 150 2.82 -13.43 -10.34
CA VAL A 150 3.91 -12.97 -9.47
C VAL A 150 5.18 -12.77 -10.30
N LEU A 151 5.80 -11.60 -10.18
CA LEU A 151 6.97 -11.25 -11.00
C LEU A 151 8.31 -11.59 -10.33
N GLY A 152 8.32 -11.79 -9.00
CA GLY A 152 9.53 -12.05 -8.22
C GLY A 152 10.49 -10.86 -8.09
N ARG A 153 10.13 -9.70 -8.67
CA ARG A 153 10.82 -8.41 -8.58
C ARG A 153 9.79 -7.30 -8.45
N ILE A 154 10.23 -6.13 -8.00
CA ILE A 154 9.38 -4.94 -7.93
C ILE A 154 9.39 -4.27 -9.31
N ASP A 155 8.30 -4.43 -10.02
CA ASP A 155 8.01 -3.79 -11.31
C ASP A 155 6.49 -3.64 -11.46
N GLN A 156 5.95 -2.47 -11.12
CA GLN A 156 4.51 -2.25 -11.17
C GLN A 156 4.01 -2.00 -12.60
N ARG A 157 4.88 -1.50 -13.48
CA ARG A 157 4.56 -1.26 -14.89
C ARG A 157 4.29 -2.58 -15.61
N GLU A 158 5.21 -3.53 -15.50
CA GLU A 158 5.04 -4.88 -16.06
C GLU A 158 3.87 -5.63 -15.40
N GLY A 159 3.62 -5.40 -14.10
CA GLY A 159 2.43 -5.95 -13.45
C GLY A 159 1.11 -5.44 -14.05
N VAL A 160 1.07 -4.18 -14.49
CA VAL A 160 -0.10 -3.63 -15.20
C VAL A 160 -0.20 -4.24 -16.60
N GLU A 161 0.90 -4.34 -17.33
CA GLU A 161 0.95 -4.98 -18.66
C GLU A 161 0.37 -6.40 -18.60
N ILE A 162 0.87 -7.24 -17.69
CA ILE A 162 0.37 -8.61 -17.48
C ILE A 162 -1.13 -8.62 -17.16
N ALA A 163 -1.60 -7.72 -16.29
CA ALA A 163 -3.02 -7.66 -15.94
C ALA A 163 -3.89 -7.36 -17.18
N LEU A 164 -3.45 -6.43 -18.03
CA LEU A 164 -4.18 -6.08 -19.25
C LEU A 164 -4.13 -7.21 -20.29
N GLU A 165 -3.00 -7.89 -20.45
CA GLU A 165 -2.86 -9.08 -21.31
C GLU A 165 -3.75 -10.24 -20.87
N GLU A 166 -3.98 -10.40 -19.56
CA GLU A 166 -4.94 -11.34 -18.99
C GLU A 166 -6.42 -10.93 -19.20
N GLY A 167 -6.66 -9.81 -19.89
CA GLY A 167 -8.00 -9.32 -20.24
C GLY A 167 -8.68 -8.51 -19.13
N ARG A 168 -7.95 -8.06 -18.11
CA ARG A 168 -8.45 -7.09 -17.13
C ARG A 168 -8.58 -5.75 -17.83
N ARG A 169 -9.71 -5.04 -17.65
CA ARG A 169 -9.98 -3.80 -18.38
C ARG A 169 -9.69 -2.56 -17.55
N PHE A 170 -9.92 -2.65 -16.24
CA PHE A 170 -9.63 -1.54 -15.34
C PHE A 170 -8.83 -2.02 -14.13
N VAL A 171 -7.56 -1.65 -14.08
CA VAL A 171 -6.57 -2.18 -13.14
C VAL A 171 -6.18 -1.09 -12.14
N ALA A 172 -6.14 -1.40 -10.84
CA ALA A 172 -5.52 -0.49 -9.88
C ALA A 172 -4.06 -0.84 -9.65
N VAL A 173 -3.19 0.15 -9.52
CA VAL A 173 -1.77 -0.03 -9.22
C VAL A 173 -1.31 0.89 -8.11
N THR A 174 -0.46 0.38 -7.22
CA THR A 174 0.17 1.19 -6.17
C THR A 174 1.59 1.59 -6.55
N VAL A 175 1.94 2.87 -6.41
CA VAL A 175 3.27 3.41 -6.71
C VAL A 175 3.82 4.16 -5.50
N ALA A 176 5.15 4.21 -5.37
CA ALA A 176 5.82 4.89 -4.25
C ALA A 176 6.52 6.19 -4.67
N ASP A 177 6.78 6.39 -5.97
CA ASP A 177 7.42 7.58 -6.52
C ASP A 177 6.69 8.12 -7.76
N ALA A 178 7.07 9.33 -8.16
CA ALA A 178 6.43 10.04 -9.26
C ALA A 178 6.83 9.53 -10.64
N GLY A 179 8.02 8.92 -10.79
CA GLY A 179 8.51 8.40 -12.06
C GLY A 179 7.70 7.19 -12.50
N ASP A 180 7.48 6.25 -11.58
CA ASP A 180 6.60 5.10 -11.81
C ASP A 180 5.17 5.54 -12.17
N ALA A 181 4.64 6.54 -11.44
CA ALA A 181 3.30 7.07 -11.69
C ALA A 181 3.16 7.67 -13.10
N GLU A 182 4.16 8.44 -13.52
CA GLU A 182 4.21 9.07 -14.85
C GLU A 182 4.31 8.01 -15.95
N ALA A 183 5.27 7.09 -15.85
CA ALA A 183 5.50 6.06 -16.85
C ALA A 183 4.24 5.19 -17.07
N ILE A 184 3.60 4.76 -15.98
CA ILE A 184 2.36 3.97 -16.03
C ILE A 184 1.23 4.79 -16.66
N ARG A 185 1.08 6.07 -16.27
CA ARG A 185 0.00 6.91 -16.83
C ARG A 185 0.20 7.16 -18.33
N GLU A 186 1.43 7.44 -18.75
CA GLU A 186 1.73 7.72 -20.16
C GLU A 186 1.50 6.50 -21.05
N GLU A 187 1.79 5.31 -20.56
CA GLU A 187 1.65 4.07 -21.33
C GLU A 187 0.22 3.53 -21.34
N PHE A 188 -0.43 3.49 -20.18
CA PHE A 188 -1.73 2.80 -20.04
C PHE A 188 -2.93 3.75 -19.94
N GLY A 189 -2.70 5.06 -19.89
CA GLY A 189 -3.77 6.06 -19.92
C GLY A 189 -4.80 5.86 -18.81
N ASP A 190 -6.08 5.99 -19.15
CA ASP A 190 -7.20 5.92 -18.20
C ASP A 190 -7.69 4.49 -17.90
N ASP A 191 -7.05 3.46 -18.46
CA ASP A 191 -7.36 2.05 -18.15
C ASP A 191 -6.81 1.62 -16.77
N VAL A 192 -6.08 2.53 -16.11
CA VAL A 192 -5.41 2.27 -14.83
C VAL A 192 -5.78 3.31 -13.79
N LEU A 193 -6.11 2.84 -12.59
CA LEU A 193 -6.23 3.64 -11.38
C LEU A 193 -4.90 3.61 -10.62
N ILE A 194 -4.21 4.75 -10.55
CA ILE A 194 -2.89 4.88 -9.91
C ILE A 194 -3.04 5.44 -8.49
N ALA A 195 -2.54 4.71 -7.50
CA ALA A 195 -2.59 5.09 -6.09
C ALA A 195 -1.18 5.29 -5.49
N ALA A 196 -0.84 6.53 -5.17
CA ALA A 196 0.43 6.87 -4.50
C ALA A 196 0.40 6.53 -3.00
N VAL A 197 1.27 5.61 -2.61
CA VAL A 197 1.47 5.17 -1.23
C VAL A 197 2.85 5.60 -0.72
N HIS A 198 3.05 5.52 0.60
CA HIS A 198 4.37 5.74 1.22
C HIS A 198 5.05 7.10 0.92
N THR A 199 4.24 8.14 0.70
CA THR A 199 4.63 9.49 0.29
C THR A 199 5.30 10.35 1.37
N THR A 200 5.83 9.75 2.44
CA THR A 200 6.53 10.49 3.49
C THR A 200 7.79 11.13 2.92
N GLY A 201 8.08 12.38 3.27
CA GLY A 201 9.31 13.05 2.83
C GLY A 201 9.42 13.33 1.32
N THR A 202 8.36 13.10 0.52
CA THR A 202 8.31 13.53 -0.89
C THR A 202 8.48 15.04 -0.97
N ASP A 203 9.34 15.50 -1.88
CA ASP A 203 9.64 16.91 -2.12
C ASP A 203 8.52 17.63 -2.92
N GLU A 204 8.73 18.91 -3.25
CA GLU A 204 7.72 19.73 -3.91
C GLU A 204 7.49 19.38 -5.37
N GLU A 205 8.54 18.99 -6.09
CA GLU A 205 8.48 18.65 -7.51
C GLU A 205 7.75 17.32 -7.69
N ASP A 206 8.19 16.29 -6.96
CA ASP A 206 7.55 14.97 -7.00
C ASP A 206 6.12 15.03 -6.44
N ALA A 207 5.83 15.91 -5.49
CA ALA A 207 4.46 16.07 -5.00
C ALA A 207 3.51 16.63 -6.08
N GLU A 208 3.95 17.56 -6.93
CA GLU A 208 3.14 18.06 -8.05
C GLU A 208 3.00 17.00 -9.14
N ARG A 209 4.07 16.27 -9.45
CA ARG A 209 4.04 15.15 -10.41
C ARG A 209 3.09 14.03 -9.96
N LEU A 210 3.14 13.62 -8.70
CA LEU A 210 2.19 12.65 -8.14
C LEU A 210 0.75 13.14 -8.31
N VAL A 211 0.48 14.41 -8.02
CA VAL A 211 -0.86 15.02 -8.21
C VAL A 211 -1.28 15.10 -9.67
N GLN A 212 -0.32 15.17 -10.61
CA GLN A 212 -0.61 15.17 -12.03
C GLN A 212 -0.97 13.78 -12.55
N TYR A 213 -0.30 12.72 -12.06
CA TYR A 213 -0.41 11.38 -12.66
C TYR A 213 -1.25 10.38 -11.86
N CYS A 214 -1.42 10.59 -10.55
CA CYS A 214 -2.16 9.67 -9.68
C CYS A 214 -3.63 10.04 -9.50
N ASP A 215 -4.47 9.01 -9.34
CA ASP A 215 -5.89 9.13 -9.00
C ASP A 215 -6.12 9.23 -7.50
N ILE A 216 -5.34 8.47 -6.72
CA ILE A 216 -5.41 8.45 -5.26
C ILE A 216 -4.04 8.80 -4.71
N ILE A 217 -3.99 9.67 -3.70
CA ILE A 217 -2.74 10.04 -3.03
C ILE A 217 -2.91 9.96 -1.53
N THR A 218 -2.00 9.26 -0.87
CA THR A 218 -1.89 9.31 0.59
C THR A 218 -1.12 10.56 1.02
N GLY A 219 -1.66 11.33 1.94
CA GLY A 219 -0.99 12.48 2.56
C GLY A 219 -0.25 12.09 3.82
N CYS A 220 0.77 11.24 3.71
CA CYS A 220 1.61 10.78 4.82
C CYS A 220 2.37 11.95 5.49
N ALA A 221 3.52 11.72 6.10
CA ALA A 221 4.32 12.79 6.68
C ALA A 221 5.09 13.59 5.60
N SER A 222 4.36 14.15 4.62
CA SER A 222 4.88 15.10 3.64
C SER A 222 3.99 16.35 3.60
N LYS A 223 4.59 17.51 3.86
CA LYS A 223 3.92 18.82 3.73
C LYS A 223 3.67 19.17 2.27
N ALA A 224 4.62 18.84 1.39
CA ALA A 224 4.54 19.09 -0.04
C ALA A 224 3.32 18.37 -0.65
N VAL A 225 3.19 17.07 -0.40
CA VAL A 225 2.06 16.26 -0.89
C VAL A 225 0.73 16.77 -0.35
N ARG A 226 0.64 17.05 0.96
CA ARG A 226 -0.59 17.60 1.55
C ARG A 226 -1.00 18.94 0.94
N ARG A 227 -0.05 19.79 0.58
CA ARG A 227 -0.30 21.10 -0.06
C ARG A 227 -0.65 20.96 -1.54
N ALA A 228 0.04 20.09 -2.28
CA ALA A 228 -0.25 19.81 -3.68
C ALA A 228 -1.64 19.15 -3.85
N ALA A 229 -1.86 18.02 -3.18
CA ALA A 229 -3.15 17.33 -3.21
C ALA A 229 -4.27 18.20 -2.63
N GLY A 230 -3.99 18.97 -1.57
CA GLY A 230 -4.94 19.89 -0.94
C GLY A 230 -5.48 20.99 -1.85
N ARG A 231 -4.79 21.32 -2.95
CA ARG A 231 -5.25 22.29 -3.96
C ARG A 231 -6.10 21.66 -5.05
N ARG A 232 -6.03 20.34 -5.27
CA ARG A 232 -6.62 19.66 -6.43
C ARG A 232 -7.61 18.53 -6.12
N TYR A 233 -7.71 18.08 -4.87
CA TYR A 233 -8.57 16.95 -4.54
C TYR A 233 -10.05 17.20 -4.86
N ILE A 234 -10.72 16.16 -5.33
CA ILE A 234 -12.19 16.09 -5.46
C ILE A 234 -12.79 15.56 -4.16
N LEU A 235 -12.18 14.51 -3.59
CA LEU A 235 -12.58 13.92 -2.31
C LEU A 235 -11.38 13.79 -1.37
N LYS A 236 -11.57 14.12 -0.10
CA LYS A 236 -10.57 13.91 0.95
C LYS A 236 -11.21 13.17 2.12
N VAL A 237 -10.58 12.08 2.54
CA VAL A 237 -11.00 11.27 3.68
C VAL A 237 -9.86 11.15 4.69
N GLY A 238 -10.21 10.97 5.96
CA GLY A 238 -9.23 10.90 7.05
C GLY A 238 -8.66 12.28 7.45
N SER A 239 -8.43 12.47 8.75
CA SER A 239 -7.95 13.75 9.30
C SER A 239 -6.46 13.76 9.63
N ARG A 240 -5.88 12.64 10.08
CA ARG A 240 -4.48 12.56 10.51
C ARG A 240 -3.52 12.19 9.38
N VAL A 241 -3.85 11.13 8.66
CA VAL A 241 -3.25 10.77 7.37
C VAL A 241 -4.38 10.85 6.35
N PRO A 242 -4.58 12.02 5.73
CA PRO A 242 -5.60 12.18 4.72
C PRO A 242 -5.28 11.31 3.51
N VAL A 243 -6.32 10.82 2.84
CA VAL A 243 -6.22 10.20 1.52
C VAL A 243 -7.08 11.03 0.58
N TYR A 244 -6.51 11.38 -0.56
CA TYR A 244 -7.08 12.31 -1.53
C TYR A 244 -7.44 11.55 -2.81
N GLY A 245 -8.67 11.70 -3.28
CA GLY A 245 -9.07 11.35 -4.64
C GLY A 245 -8.88 12.59 -5.51
N ILE A 246 -7.92 12.51 -6.42
CA ILE A 246 -7.49 13.62 -7.28
C ILE A 246 -8.34 13.67 -8.55
N THR A 247 -8.62 12.50 -9.13
CA THR A 247 -9.45 12.35 -10.33
C THR A 247 -10.84 11.84 -9.97
N PRO A 248 -11.83 11.92 -10.88
CA PRO A 248 -13.15 11.33 -10.65
C PRO A 248 -13.10 9.84 -10.29
N ALA A 249 -12.27 9.05 -10.98
CA ALA A 249 -12.09 7.62 -10.70
C ALA A 249 -11.51 7.39 -9.29
N GLY A 250 -10.48 8.14 -8.90
CA GLY A 250 -9.91 8.05 -7.55
C GLY A 250 -10.89 8.49 -6.46
N ALA A 251 -11.69 9.53 -6.71
CA ALA A 251 -12.73 9.98 -5.80
C ALA A 251 -13.86 8.96 -5.65
N GLU A 252 -14.27 8.31 -6.74
CA GLU A 252 -15.27 7.24 -6.73
C GLU A 252 -14.80 6.03 -5.92
N ALA A 253 -13.56 5.57 -6.14
CA ALA A 253 -12.97 4.47 -5.38
C ALA A 253 -12.94 4.75 -3.86
N LEU A 254 -12.51 5.96 -3.47
CA LEU A 254 -12.53 6.36 -2.06
C LEU A 254 -13.96 6.49 -1.51
N TRP A 255 -14.89 7.04 -2.29
CA TRP A 255 -16.28 7.19 -1.88
C TRP A 255 -16.96 5.84 -1.67
N LEU A 256 -16.70 4.88 -2.54
CA LEU A 256 -17.18 3.50 -2.40
C LEU A 256 -16.71 2.89 -1.06
N ASN A 257 -15.43 3.04 -0.72
CA ASN A 257 -14.90 2.61 0.57
C ASN A 257 -15.58 3.33 1.76
N VAL A 258 -15.82 4.64 1.64
CA VAL A 258 -16.56 5.40 2.66
C VAL A 258 -17.98 4.85 2.84
N ARG A 259 -18.70 4.58 1.75
CA ARG A 259 -20.06 4.03 1.79
C ARG A 259 -20.11 2.68 2.47
N GLU A 260 -19.15 1.79 2.19
CA GLU A 260 -19.04 0.49 2.85
C GLU A 260 -18.88 0.63 4.37
N LEU A 261 -18.08 1.60 4.82
CA LEU A 261 -17.90 1.88 6.25
C LEU A 261 -19.15 2.48 6.89
N LEU A 262 -19.82 3.40 6.19
CA LEU A 262 -21.05 4.04 6.67
C LEU A 262 -22.28 3.13 6.62
N GLY A 263 -22.33 2.18 5.69
CA GLY A 263 -23.41 1.18 5.59
C GLY A 263 -23.50 0.26 6.81
N ASN A 264 -22.44 0.21 7.62
CA ASN A 264 -22.42 -0.46 8.92
C ASN A 264 -22.94 0.42 10.08
N LEU A 265 -23.34 1.67 9.82
CA LEU A 265 -23.97 2.55 10.80
C LEU A 265 -25.50 2.37 10.75
N LYS A 266 -26.09 2.03 11.89
CA LYS A 266 -27.54 2.18 12.09
C LYS A 266 -27.84 3.68 12.17
N LEU A 267 -28.60 4.19 11.20
CA LEU A 267 -29.07 5.57 11.18
C LEU A 267 -30.48 5.62 11.76
N GLU A 268 -30.67 6.40 12.82
CA GLU A 268 -32.00 6.83 13.27
C GLU A 268 -32.29 8.21 12.68
N VAL A 269 -33.29 8.29 11.81
CA VAL A 269 -33.73 9.54 11.19
C VAL A 269 -34.96 10.04 11.93
N ARG A 270 -34.87 11.25 12.50
CA ARG A 270 -36.02 11.93 13.10
C ARG A 270 -36.54 12.96 12.10
N HIS A 271 -37.75 12.74 11.57
CA HIS A 271 -38.41 13.75 10.75
C HIS A 271 -38.76 14.95 11.63
N LEU A 272 -38.26 16.12 11.24
CA LEU A 272 -38.75 17.39 11.76
C LEU A 272 -40.03 17.70 10.97
N GLY A 273 -41.18 17.56 11.65
CA GLY A 273 -42.47 18.05 11.17
C GLY A 273 -42.60 19.55 11.34
#